data_AF-A0A524I3B1-F1
#
_entry.id   AF-A0A524I3B1-F1
#
_cell.length_a   1.000
_cell.length_b   1.000
_cell.length_c   1.000
_cell.angle_alpha   90.00
_cell.angle_beta   90.00
_cell.angle_gamma   90.00
#
_symmetry.space_group_name_H-M   'P 1'
#
loop_
_entity.id
_entity.type
_entity.pdbx_description
1 polymer ?
#
loop_
_entity_poly.entity_id
_entity_poly.type
_entity_poly.pdbx_seq_one_letter_code
_entity_poly.pdbx_strand_id
1 'polypeptide(L)'
;MSEIAVDQNVIDYINQSGHDFRIFTSCSGPVMLPVALKSPKSSDITIKIGENTLYISRVQARYIHKVTTDMIYDPNVGLSCNYYPGL
;
A
#
# COMPACT_ATOMS: atom_id res chain seq x y z
N MET A 1 14.33 8.41 12.53
CA MET A 1 13.35 7.62 11.76
C MET A 1 13.19 8.34 10.45
N SER A 2 13.43 7.70 9.31
CA SER A 2 13.10 8.30 8.02
C SER A 2 11.58 8.32 7.92
N GLU A 3 11.00 9.51 7.83
CA GLU A 3 9.58 9.70 7.58
C GLU A 3 9.30 9.27 6.14
N ILE A 4 8.40 8.31 5.95
CA ILE A 4 8.00 7.88 4.61
C ILE A 4 6.94 8.86 4.12
N ALA A 5 7.29 9.67 3.13
CA ALA A 5 6.35 10.63 2.54
C ALA A 5 5.25 9.90 1.76
N VAL A 6 4.07 10.51 1.63
CA VAL A 6 2.96 9.98 0.81
C VAL A 6 2.58 11.05 -0.20
N ASP A 7 2.52 10.69 -1.48
CA ASP A 7 2.09 11.61 -2.52
C ASP A 7 0.63 12.07 -2.33
N GLN A 8 0.36 13.32 -2.68
CA GLN A 8 -0.99 13.89 -2.57
C GLN A 8 -2.02 13.07 -3.35
N ASN A 9 -1.68 12.60 -4.56
CA ASN A 9 -2.56 11.76 -5.36
C ASN A 9 -2.92 10.44 -4.65
N VAL A 10 -2.00 9.89 -3.86
CA VAL A 10 -2.24 8.68 -3.06
C VAL A 10 -3.11 9.00 -1.84
N ILE A 11 -2.87 10.14 -1.19
CA ILE A 11 -3.72 10.63 -0.09
C ILE A 11 -5.16 10.82 -0.58
N ASP A 12 -5.33 11.48 -1.72
CA ASP A 12 -6.64 11.75 -2.33
C ASP A 12 -7.34 10.45 -2.69
N TYR A 13 -6.62 9.49 -3.29
CA TYR A 13 -7.13 8.16 -3.60
C TYR A 13 -7.65 7.43 -2.34
N ILE A 14 -6.86 7.41 -1.28
CA ILE A 14 -7.23 6.75 -0.02
C ILE A 14 -8.47 7.42 0.59
N ASN A 15 -8.47 8.75 0.71
CA ASN A 15 -9.61 9.50 1.24
C ASN A 15 -10.88 9.30 0.42
N GLN A 16 -10.79 9.27 -0.92
CA GLN A 16 -11.94 9.05 -1.80
C GLN A 16 -12.49 7.63 -1.69
N SER A 17 -11.62 6.64 -1.51
CA SER A 17 -12.03 5.25 -1.35
C SER A 17 -12.70 4.96 0.00
N GLY A 18 -12.38 5.74 1.04
CA GLY A 18 -12.86 5.51 2.41
C GLY A 18 -12.33 4.22 3.06
N HIS A 19 -11.30 3.59 2.47
CA HIS A 19 -10.75 2.32 2.93
C HIS A 19 -9.34 2.46 3.48
N ASP A 20 -8.98 1.55 4.36
CA ASP A 20 -7.60 1.38 4.82
C ASP A 20 -6.82 0.55 3.80
N PHE A 21 -5.53 0.88 3.64
CA PHE A 21 -4.65 0.23 2.66
C PHE A 21 -3.36 -0.25 3.28
N ARG A 22 -2.71 -1.18 2.58
CA ARG A 22 -1.43 -1.72 2.98
C ARG A 22 -0.45 -1.80 1.81
N ILE A 23 0.73 -1.22 2.00
CA ILE A 23 1.92 -1.46 1.18
C ILE A 23 2.62 -2.75 1.64
N PHE A 24 2.81 -3.67 0.70
CA PHE A 24 3.56 -4.92 0.93
C PHE A 24 4.43 -5.25 -0.30
N THR A 25 5.26 -6.29 -0.15
CA THR A 25 6.16 -6.75 -1.22
C THR A 25 5.43 -7.72 -2.14
N SER A 26 5.43 -7.42 -3.44
CA SER A 26 5.15 -8.38 -4.52
C SER A 26 6.45 -8.75 -5.25
N CYS A 27 6.40 -9.71 -6.18
CA CYS A 27 7.53 -10.04 -7.04
C CYS A 27 7.91 -8.90 -8.02
N SER A 28 7.02 -7.91 -8.23
CA SER A 28 7.26 -6.73 -9.08
C SER A 28 7.73 -5.50 -8.30
N GLY A 29 7.80 -5.58 -6.98
CA GLY A 29 8.06 -4.42 -6.12
C GLY A 29 6.91 -4.11 -5.17
N PRO A 30 6.90 -2.90 -4.58
CA PRO A 30 5.89 -2.50 -3.61
C PRO A 30 4.51 -2.38 -4.25
N VAL A 31 3.48 -2.92 -3.59
CA VAL A 31 2.09 -2.78 -4.03
C VAL A 31 1.19 -2.43 -2.85
N MET A 32 0.22 -1.56 -3.12
CA MET A 32 -0.83 -1.10 -2.23
C MET A 32 -2.11 -1.87 -2.52
N LEU A 33 -2.67 -2.54 -1.51
CA LEU A 33 -3.98 -3.19 -1.56
C LEU A 33 -4.85 -2.79 -0.38
N PRO A 34 -6.19 -2.83 -0.52
CA PRO A 34 -7.09 -2.70 0.62
C PRO A 34 -6.78 -3.73 1.71
N VAL A 35 -6.91 -3.31 2.98
CA VAL A 35 -6.67 -4.22 4.12
C VAL A 35 -7.60 -5.44 4.16
N ALA A 36 -8.76 -5.35 3.50
CA ALA A 36 -9.70 -6.45 3.32
C ALA A 36 -9.08 -7.62 2.51
N LEU A 37 -8.20 -7.32 1.56
CA LEU A 37 -7.47 -8.32 0.77
C LEU A 37 -6.16 -8.72 1.46
N LYS A 38 -5.48 -7.75 2.08
CA LYS A 38 -4.19 -7.99 2.74
C LYS A 38 -4.11 -7.29 4.09
N SER A 39 -4.52 -8.00 5.14
CA SER A 39 -4.55 -7.47 6.51
C SER A 39 -3.18 -6.96 6.99
N PRO A 40 -3.13 -5.88 7.77
CA PRO A 40 -1.89 -5.34 8.34
C PRO A 40 -1.26 -6.31 9.34
N LYS A 41 0.05 -6.18 9.55
CA LYS A 41 0.77 -6.87 10.63
C LYS A 41 1.07 -5.87 11.75
N SER A 42 1.17 -6.36 12.99
CA SER A 42 1.54 -5.54 14.16
C SER A 42 2.90 -4.84 14.03
N SER A 43 3.78 -5.36 13.17
CA SER A 43 5.08 -4.76 12.88
C SER A 43 5.05 -3.64 11.84
N ASP A 44 3.93 -3.46 11.14
CA ASP A 44 3.83 -2.49 10.05
C ASP A 44 3.86 -1.06 10.60
N ILE A 45 4.45 -0.15 9.82
CA ILE A 45 4.43 1.28 10.12
C ILE A 45 3.04 1.81 9.79
N THR A 46 2.46 2.61 10.66
CA THR A 46 1.14 3.21 10.47
C THR A 46 1.28 4.68 10.09
N ILE A 47 0.58 5.08 9.03
CA ILE A 47 0.45 6.48 8.60
C ILE A 47 -1.04 6.81 8.57
N LYS A 48 -1.44 7.85 9.31
CA LYS A 48 -2.83 8.32 9.31
C LYS A 48 -3.08 9.19 8.07
N ILE A 49 -4.16 8.92 7.35
CA ILE A 49 -4.57 9.67 6.16
C ILE A 49 -6.07 9.98 6.30
N GLY A 50 -6.39 11.20 6.71
CA GLY A 50 -7.77 11.56 7.07
C GLY A 50 -8.32 10.63 8.16
N GLU A 51 -9.46 9.99 7.87
CA GLU A 51 -10.06 8.97 8.73
C GLU A 51 -9.50 7.56 8.51
N ASN A 52 -8.76 7.36 7.42
CA ASN A 52 -8.18 6.08 7.05
C ASN A 52 -6.74 5.91 7.54
N THR A 53 -6.24 4.69 7.42
CA THR A 53 -4.88 4.30 7.81
C THR A 53 -4.19 3.61 6.64
N LEU A 54 -2.99 4.09 6.32
CA LEU A 54 -2.06 3.42 5.42
C LEU A 54 -1.02 2.66 6.25
N TYR A 55 -0.98 1.34 6.06
CA TYR A 55 -0.02 0.44 6.70
C TYR A 55 1.14 0.18 5.74
N ILE A 56 2.37 0.32 6.20
CA ILE A 56 3.57 0.01 5.42
C ILE A 56 4.27 -1.18 6.04
N SER A 57 4.38 -2.27 5.28
CA SER A 57 5.15 -3.44 5.66
C SER A 57 6.53 -3.02 6.20
N ARG A 58 6.89 -3.50 7.40
CA ARG A 58 8.22 -3.23 8.00
C ARG A 58 9.38 -3.60 7.07
N VAL A 59 9.17 -4.57 6.18
CA VAL A 59 10.14 -4.95 5.16
C VAL A 59 10.26 -3.85 4.10
N GLN A 60 9.14 -3.35 3.57
CA GLN A 60 9.12 -2.28 2.57
C GLN A 60 9.62 -0.95 3.11
N ALA A 61 9.30 -0.63 4.35
CA ALA A 61 9.73 0.60 5.02
C ALA A 61 11.26 0.79 5.09
N ARG A 62 12.04 -0.28 4.86
CA ARG A 62 13.51 -0.20 4.77
C ARG A 62 14.02 0.26 3.40
N TYR A 63 13.18 0.18 2.37
CA TYR A 63 13.56 0.37 0.97
C TYR A 63 12.83 1.54 0.32
N ILE A 64 11.68 1.95 0.84
CA ILE A 64 10.92 3.09 0.33
C ILE A 64 11.07 4.30 1.26
N HIS A 65 11.20 5.47 0.66
CA HIS A 65 11.18 6.76 1.35
C HIS A 65 9.93 7.58 0.98
N LYS A 66 9.17 7.13 -0.02
CA LYS A 66 7.97 7.78 -0.53
C LYS A 66 6.98 6.75 -1.07
N VAL A 67 5.70 6.96 -0.82
CA VAL A 67 4.59 6.22 -1.42
C VAL A 67 4.03 7.02 -2.59
N THR A 68 3.99 6.40 -3.75
CA THR A 68 3.69 7.00 -5.06
C THR A 68 2.58 6.20 -5.76
N THR A 69 1.93 6.80 -6.76
CA THR A 69 0.74 6.20 -7.42
C THR A 69 1.02 4.90 -8.17
N ASP A 70 2.25 4.67 -8.64
CA ASP A 70 2.68 3.41 -9.27
C ASP A 70 2.63 2.21 -8.31
N MET A 71 2.54 2.45 -7.00
CA MET A 71 2.34 1.39 -6.02
C MET A 71 0.87 0.97 -5.91
N ILE A 72 -0.09 1.73 -6.43
CA ILE A 72 -1.50 1.35 -6.39
C ILE A 72 -1.72 0.15 -7.30
N TYR A 73 -2.34 -0.90 -6.77
CA TYR A 73 -2.64 -2.10 -7.57
C TYR A 73 -3.55 -1.76 -8.76
N ASP A 74 -3.08 -2.06 -9.96
CA ASP A 74 -3.88 -2.05 -11.18
C ASP A 74 -4.25 -3.50 -11.56
N PRO A 75 -5.55 -3.86 -11.56
CA PRO A 75 -5.98 -5.21 -11.93
C PRO A 75 -5.64 -5.58 -13.38
N ASN A 76 -5.43 -4.61 -14.28
CA ASN A 76 -5.04 -4.87 -15.67
C ASN A 76 -3.56 -5.22 -15.81
N VAL A 77 -2.74 -4.82 -14.84
CA VAL A 77 -1.30 -5.14 -14.78
C VAL A 77 -1.07 -6.41 -13.95
N GLY A 78 -1.90 -6.64 -12.93
CA GLY A 78 -1.79 -7.77 -12.03
C GLY A 78 -0.59 -7.67 -11.08
N LEU A 79 -0.53 -8.58 -10.10
CA LEU A 79 0.65 -8.78 -9.26
C LEU A 79 1.58 -9.75 -9.99
N SER A 80 2.86 -9.42 -10.22
CA SER A 80 3.72 -10.40 -10.89
C SER A 80 3.89 -11.67 -10.06
N CYS A 81 3.93 -12.77 -10.82
CA CYS A 81 3.91 -14.17 -10.42
C CYS A 81 2.59 -14.66 -9.80
N ASN A 82 1.57 -14.77 -10.67
CA ASN A 82 0.52 -15.82 -10.66
C ASN A 82 -0.21 -16.10 -9.34
N TYR A 83 -0.83 -15.11 -8.69
CA TYR A 83 -1.70 -15.43 -7.55
C TYR A 83 -2.77 -14.38 -7.27
N TYR A 84 -3.85 -14.39 -8.05
CA TYR A 84 -5.28 -14.25 -7.65
C TYR A 84 -6.16 -14.41 -8.91
N PRO A 85 -6.26 -15.60 -9.51
CA PRO A 85 -7.28 -15.84 -10.53
C PRO A 85 -8.65 -15.84 -9.83
N GLY A 86 -9.46 -14.80 -10.06
CA GLY A 86 -10.84 -14.73 -9.56
C GLY A 86 -11.08 -13.92 -8.29
N LEU A 87 -10.29 -12.87 -8.04
CA LEU A 87 -10.86 -11.68 -7.39
C LEU A 87 -11.60 -10.84 -8.43
#